data_AF-A0A6I5NPD9-F1
#
_entry.id   AF-A0A6I5NPD9-F1
#
_cell.length_a   1.000
_cell.length_b   1.000
_cell.length_c   1.000
_cell.angle_alpha   90.00
_cell.angle_beta   90.00
_cell.angle_gamma   90.00
#
_symmetry.space_group_name_H-M   'P 1'
#
loop_
_entity.id
_entity.type
_entity.pdbx_description
1 polymer ?
#
loop_
_entity_poly.entity_id
_entity_poly.type
_entity_poly.pdbx_seq_one_letter_code
_entity_poly.pdbx_strand_id
1 'polypeptide(L)'
;MQMKLFRKLAIILGLACSSLVVANRANAEFTIAYCDAENTAANVFRDGDPESPNSELKIRLYDRGDEVVFLTSPAIREPNPEGYNYSNEFGNNQWTLFIPNSGSSCTLSRDGEVYDMGEATIREPSSTGGV
;
A
#
# COMPACT_ATOMS: atom_id res chain seq x y z
N MET A 1 57.94 -41.62 -14.74
CA MET A 1 56.54 -41.87 -14.33
C MET A 1 56.53 -42.13 -12.82
N GLN A 2 56.28 -41.11 -12.00
CA GLN A 2 56.10 -41.19 -10.55
C GLN A 2 55.22 -40.00 -10.11
N MET A 3 54.18 -40.31 -9.32
CA MET A 3 53.25 -39.36 -8.72
C MET A 3 53.89 -38.57 -7.56
N LYS A 4 53.18 -37.49 -7.17
CA LYS A 4 53.11 -36.80 -5.86
C LYS A 4 53.74 -35.41 -5.83
N LEU A 5 52.92 -34.36 -5.68
CA LEU A 5 52.61 -33.77 -4.37
C LEU A 5 51.59 -32.63 -4.53
N PHE A 6 50.47 -32.75 -3.83
CA PHE A 6 49.57 -31.64 -3.51
C PHE A 6 50.32 -30.59 -2.67
N ARG A 7 50.06 -29.29 -2.90
CA ARG A 7 49.47 -28.35 -1.90
C ARG A 7 49.73 -26.88 -2.23
N LYS A 8 48.64 -26.11 -2.13
CA LYS A 8 48.55 -24.67 -1.81
C LYS A 8 48.91 -23.68 -2.93
N LEU A 9 47.88 -23.06 -3.52
CA LEU A 9 47.62 -21.62 -3.38
C LEU A 9 46.24 -21.33 -4.00
N ALA A 10 45.20 -21.33 -3.19
CA ALA A 10 43.89 -20.82 -3.56
C ALA A 10 43.50 -19.81 -2.50
N ILE A 11 43.91 -18.56 -2.67
CA ILE A 11 43.40 -17.45 -1.87
C ILE A 11 43.30 -16.24 -2.79
N ILE A 12 42.20 -15.50 -2.61
CA ILE A 12 41.92 -14.13 -3.05
C ILE A 12 41.32 -14.00 -4.45
N LEU A 13 39.99 -14.18 -4.52
CA LEU A 13 39.08 -13.42 -5.38
C LEU A 13 37.65 -13.69 -4.89
N GLY A 14 37.26 -13.01 -3.81
CA GLY A 14 35.95 -13.21 -3.20
C GLY A 14 35.67 -12.11 -2.19
N LEU A 15 35.60 -10.86 -2.66
CA LEU A 15 35.17 -9.70 -1.88
C LEU A 15 34.86 -8.52 -2.82
N ALA A 16 33.77 -8.62 -3.58
CA ALA A 16 33.20 -7.47 -4.29
C ALA A 16 31.74 -7.69 -4.70
N CYS A 17 30.89 -8.26 -3.85
CA CYS A 17 29.43 -8.29 -4.09
C CYS A 17 28.67 -8.21 -2.76
N SER A 18 28.93 -7.20 -1.92
CA SER A 18 28.22 -7.10 -0.64
C SER A 18 28.13 -5.67 -0.12
N SER A 19 27.55 -4.74 -0.89
CA SER A 19 27.22 -3.42 -0.33
C SER A 19 26.23 -2.64 -1.19
N LEU A 20 25.09 -3.25 -1.51
CA LEU A 20 23.88 -2.53 -1.98
C LEU A 20 22.62 -3.34 -1.67
N VAL A 21 22.56 -3.95 -0.48
CA VAL A 21 21.25 -4.23 0.12
C VAL A 21 20.84 -2.92 0.78
N VAL A 22 20.21 -2.04 -0.01
CA VAL A 22 19.50 -0.89 0.52
C VAL A 22 18.48 -1.46 1.51
N ALA A 23 18.74 -1.24 2.78
CA ALA A 23 17.82 -1.60 3.84
C ALA A 23 16.56 -0.74 3.65
N ASN A 24 15.57 -1.28 2.93
CA ASN A 24 14.19 -0.87 3.15
C ASN A 24 13.88 -1.25 4.60
N ARG A 25 14.06 -0.30 5.52
CA ARG A 25 13.45 -0.42 6.83
C ARG A 25 11.96 -0.51 6.57
N ALA A 26 11.38 -1.69 6.77
CA ALA A 26 9.94 -1.84 6.76
C ALA A 26 9.41 -0.90 7.85
N ASN A 27 8.89 0.25 7.44
CA ASN A 27 8.14 1.10 8.33
C ASN A 27 6.81 0.38 8.58
N ALA A 28 6.33 0.42 9.82
CA ALA A 28 5.01 -0.11 10.12
C ALA A 28 3.98 0.66 9.29
N GLU A 29 3.08 -0.05 8.63
CA GLU A 29 1.93 0.54 7.93
C GLU A 29 0.80 0.72 8.94
N PHE A 30 0.23 1.92 8.99
CA PHE A 30 -0.92 2.23 9.81
C PHE A 30 -2.14 2.37 8.92
N THR A 31 -2.99 1.35 8.93
CA THR A 31 -4.25 1.36 8.17
C THR A 31 -5.23 2.34 8.78
N ILE A 32 -5.74 3.20 7.91
CA ILE A 32 -6.67 4.29 8.18
C ILE A 32 -8.08 3.87 7.77
N ALA A 33 -8.20 3.23 6.61
CA ALA A 33 -9.45 2.68 6.13
C ALA A 33 -9.19 1.43 5.27
N TYR A 34 -10.14 0.49 5.30
CA TYR A 34 -10.03 -0.73 4.51
C TYR A 34 -11.39 -1.11 3.94
N CYS A 35 -11.40 -1.45 2.66
CA CYS A 35 -12.55 -1.92 1.90
C CYS A 35 -12.26 -3.31 1.34
N ASP A 36 -13.05 -4.31 1.74
CA ASP A 36 -13.01 -5.68 1.21
C ASP A 36 -14.16 -5.84 0.21
N ALA A 37 -13.87 -5.68 -1.07
CA ALA A 37 -14.82 -5.88 -2.16
C ALA A 37 -14.70 -7.29 -2.74
N GLU A 38 -15.61 -7.63 -3.66
CA GLU A 38 -15.66 -8.97 -4.24
C GLU A 38 -14.41 -9.26 -5.05
N ASN A 39 -14.03 -8.35 -5.96
CA ASN A 39 -12.93 -8.54 -6.89
C ASN A 39 -11.67 -7.79 -6.46
N THR A 40 -11.83 -6.76 -5.63
CA THR A 40 -10.73 -5.92 -5.16
C THR A 40 -10.68 -5.78 -3.65
N ALA A 41 -9.51 -5.42 -3.14
CA ALA A 41 -9.40 -4.85 -1.80
C ALA A 41 -8.67 -3.51 -1.88
N ALA A 42 -9.11 -2.54 -1.07
CA ALA A 42 -8.48 -1.23 -0.98
C ALA A 42 -8.04 -0.94 0.45
N ASN A 43 -6.76 -0.62 0.63
CA ASN A 43 -6.18 -0.21 1.91
C ASN A 43 -5.71 1.24 1.80
N VAL A 44 -6.23 2.09 2.68
CA VAL A 44 -5.73 3.46 2.88
C VAL A 44 -4.86 3.46 4.12
N PHE A 45 -3.63 3.92 4.00
CA PHE A 45 -2.64 3.79 5.08
C PHE A 45 -1.62 4.92 5.07
N ARG A 46 -0.85 4.99 6.15
CA ARG A 46 0.32 5.85 6.34
C ARG A 46 1.53 4.99 6.68
N ASP A 47 2.69 5.36 6.14
CA ASP A 47 3.96 4.74 6.52
C ASP A 47 4.52 5.39 7.79
N GLY A 48 4.96 4.57 8.74
CA GLY A 48 5.54 5.05 9.99
C GLY A 48 4.51 5.77 10.86
N ASP A 49 4.96 6.63 11.78
CA ASP A 49 4.07 7.29 12.73
C ASP A 49 2.98 8.14 12.03
N PRO A 50 1.68 7.80 12.17
CA PRO A 50 0.60 8.50 11.48
C PRO A 50 0.37 9.93 11.99
N GLU A 51 0.90 10.28 13.18
CA GLU A 51 0.86 11.64 13.72
C GLU A 51 2.04 12.50 13.21
N SER A 52 3.00 11.89 12.51
CA SER A 52 4.13 12.61 11.95
C SER A 52 3.68 13.54 10.81
N PRO A 53 4.13 14.81 10.79
CA PRO A 53 3.76 15.76 9.74
C PRO A 53 4.23 15.36 8.34
N ASN A 54 5.19 14.43 8.25
CA ASN A 54 5.74 13.93 6.99
C ASN A 54 5.16 12.58 6.55
N SER A 55 4.25 12.00 7.32
CA SER A 55 3.64 10.73 6.94
C SER A 55 2.66 10.97 5.81
N GLU A 56 2.96 10.46 4.61
CA GLU A 56 2.10 10.62 3.44
C GLU A 56 0.95 9.61 3.46
N LEU A 57 -0.27 10.08 3.17
CA LEU A 57 -1.42 9.20 3.00
C LEU A 57 -1.31 8.47 1.66
N LYS A 58 -1.50 7.16 1.67
CA LYS A 58 -1.43 6.32 0.48
C LYS A 58 -2.68 5.48 0.34
N ILE A 59 -3.01 5.13 -0.89
CA ILE A 59 -3.98 4.11 -1.22
C ILE A 59 -3.26 2.96 -1.93
N ARG A 60 -3.63 1.74 -1.56
CA ARG A 60 -3.19 0.52 -2.22
C ARG A 60 -4.41 -0.27 -2.66
N LEU A 61 -4.44 -0.63 -3.94
CA LEU A 61 -5.46 -1.48 -4.51
C LEU A 61 -4.87 -2.85 -4.85
N TYR A 62 -5.58 -3.87 -4.44
CA TYR A 62 -5.26 -5.27 -4.65
C TYR A 62 -6.32 -5.88 -5.56
N ASP A 63 -5.88 -6.62 -6.58
CA ASP A 63 -6.73 -7.51 -7.36
C ASP A 63 -6.76 -8.87 -6.65
N ARG A 64 -7.96 -9.37 -6.32
CA ARG A 64 -8.11 -10.66 -5.63
C ARG A 64 -8.02 -11.86 -6.58
N GLY A 65 -8.37 -11.69 -7.84
CA GLY A 65 -8.30 -12.75 -8.84
C GLY A 65 -6.86 -13.10 -9.19
N ASP A 66 -6.03 -12.07 -9.33
CA ASP A 66 -4.61 -12.21 -9.68
C ASP A 66 -3.69 -12.22 -8.45
N GLU A 67 -4.21 -11.94 -7.24
CA GLU A 67 -3.46 -11.83 -5.98
C GLU A 67 -2.31 -10.79 -6.04
N VAL A 68 -2.47 -9.73 -6.82
CA VAL A 68 -1.44 -8.70 -7.03
C VAL A 68 -1.87 -7.32 -6.55
N VAL A 69 -0.90 -6.55 -6.05
CA VAL A 69 -1.02 -5.10 -5.90
C VAL A 69 -0.80 -4.48 -7.26
N PHE A 70 -1.85 -3.88 -7.83
CA PHE A 70 -1.72 -3.16 -9.11
C PHE A 70 -1.54 -1.64 -8.91
N LEU A 71 -1.77 -1.14 -7.70
CA LEU A 71 -1.64 0.28 -7.38
C LEU A 71 -1.15 0.47 -5.95
N THR A 72 -0.10 1.27 -5.76
CA THR A 72 0.25 1.88 -4.48
C THR A 72 0.76 3.28 -4.78
N SER A 73 0.03 4.30 -4.33
CA SER A 73 0.37 5.69 -4.63
C SER A 73 -0.07 6.62 -3.50
N PRO A 74 0.45 7.86 -3.47
CA PRO A 74 -0.13 8.91 -2.65
C PRO A 74 -1.64 9.05 -2.91
N ALA A 75 -2.39 9.37 -1.87
CA ALA A 75 -3.82 9.58 -1.92
C ALA A 75 -4.19 10.97 -1.38
N ILE A 76 -5.16 11.61 -2.02
CA ILE A 76 -5.80 12.83 -1.55
C ILE A 76 -7.04 12.40 -0.75
N ARG A 77 -7.18 12.94 0.47
CA ARG A 77 -8.38 12.74 1.28
C ARG A 77 -9.28 13.96 1.18
N GLU A 78 -10.52 13.74 0.78
CA GLU A 78 -11.56 14.76 0.72
C GLU A 78 -12.71 14.40 1.68
N PRO A 79 -13.02 15.25 2.66
CA PRO A 79 -14.18 15.07 3.52
C PRO A 79 -15.48 15.10 2.72
N ASN A 80 -16.39 14.19 3.01
CA ASN A 80 -17.75 14.16 2.47
C ASN A 80 -18.74 14.15 3.67
N PRO A 81 -19.89 14.84 3.60
CA PRO A 81 -20.90 14.77 4.67
C PRO A 81 -21.25 13.33 5.10
N GLU A 82 -21.21 12.38 4.17
CA GLU A 82 -21.55 10.98 4.39
C GLU A 82 -20.33 10.09 4.69
N GLY A 83 -19.09 10.58 4.57
CA GLY A 83 -17.88 9.76 4.69
C GLY A 83 -16.59 10.45 4.29
N TYR A 84 -15.67 9.67 3.72
CA TYR A 84 -14.44 10.19 3.13
C TYR A 84 -14.24 9.62 1.73
N ASN A 85 -13.79 10.48 0.83
CA ASN A 85 -13.25 10.09 -0.46
C ASN A 85 -11.72 10.05 -0.37
N TYR A 86 -11.13 8.95 -0.84
CA TYR A 86 -9.69 8.81 -1.03
C TYR A 86 -9.42 8.64 -2.51
N SER A 87 -8.75 9.61 -3.12
CA SER A 87 -8.51 9.60 -4.56
C SER A 87 -7.03 9.59 -4.89
N ASN A 88 -6.70 8.99 -6.03
CA ASN A 88 -5.38 9.09 -6.62
C ASN A 88 -5.48 9.07 -8.15
N GLU A 89 -4.40 9.48 -8.81
CA GLU A 89 -4.21 9.29 -10.24
C GLU A 89 -3.24 8.12 -10.46
N PHE A 90 -3.58 7.20 -11.36
CA PHE A 90 -2.69 6.14 -11.81
C PHE A 90 -2.81 5.93 -13.31
N GLY A 91 -1.72 6.22 -14.03
CA GLY A 91 -1.76 6.30 -15.49
C GLY A 91 -2.66 7.47 -15.92
N ASN A 92 -3.68 7.16 -16.73
CA ASN A 92 -4.68 8.14 -17.19
C ASN A 92 -6.01 8.05 -16.43
N ASN A 93 -6.09 7.21 -15.40
CA ASN A 93 -7.34 6.94 -14.69
C ASN A 93 -7.30 7.57 -13.30
N GLN A 94 -8.42 8.14 -12.88
CA GLN A 94 -8.65 8.56 -11.51
C GLN A 94 -9.35 7.43 -10.76
N TRP A 95 -8.74 6.99 -9.66
CA TRP A 95 -9.36 6.03 -8.74
C TRP A 95 -9.86 6.77 -7.50
N THR A 96 -11.06 6.43 -7.07
CA THR A 96 -11.68 7.02 -5.88
C THR A 96 -12.31 5.92 -5.04
N LEU A 97 -11.85 5.78 -3.80
CA LEU A 97 -12.49 4.96 -2.79
C LEU A 97 -13.36 5.84 -1.90
N PHE A 98 -14.66 5.56 -1.86
CA PHE A 98 -15.60 6.14 -0.90
C PHE A 98 -15.86 5.17 0.25
N ILE A 99 -15.65 5.64 1.48
CA ILE A 99 -16.02 4.92 2.70
C ILE A 99 -16.95 5.81 3.53
N PRO A 100 -18.18 5.38 3.80
CA PRO A 100 -19.14 6.15 4.56
C PRO A 100 -18.81 6.14 6.06
N ASN A 101 -19.19 7.22 6.74
CA ASN A 101 -19.10 7.38 8.20
C ASN A 101 -20.00 6.37 8.94
N SER A 102 -21.08 5.93 8.29
CA SER A 102 -22.05 4.97 8.81
C SER A 102 -22.40 3.91 7.76
N GLY A 103 -22.85 2.73 8.20
CA GLY A 103 -23.11 1.60 7.32
C GLY A 103 -21.86 0.74 7.06
N SER A 104 -22.06 -0.43 6.44
CA SER A 104 -20.99 -1.40 6.19
C SER A 104 -20.34 -1.29 4.81
N SER A 105 -20.95 -0.61 3.83
CA SER A 105 -20.50 -0.66 2.44
C SER A 105 -19.36 0.31 2.11
N CYS A 106 -18.58 0.00 1.09
CA CYS A 106 -17.61 0.89 0.45
C CYS A 106 -17.76 0.80 -1.06
N THR A 107 -17.35 1.87 -1.77
CA THR A 107 -17.45 1.95 -3.23
C THR A 107 -16.09 2.34 -3.79
N LEU A 108 -15.57 1.52 -4.70
CA LEU A 108 -14.40 1.85 -5.51
C LEU A 108 -14.88 2.29 -6.88
N SER A 109 -14.52 3.49 -7.29
CA SER A 109 -14.84 4.06 -8.59
C SER A 109 -13.57 4.31 -9.40
N ARG A 110 -13.68 4.17 -10.72
CA ARG A 110 -12.67 4.52 -11.70
C ARG A 110 -13.26 5.48 -12.72
N ASP A 111 -12.66 6.65 -12.86
CA ASP A 111 -13.12 7.72 -13.77
C ASP A 111 -14.58 8.12 -13.55
N GLY A 112 -15.03 8.08 -12.30
CA GLY A 112 -16.40 8.41 -11.89
C GLY A 112 -17.41 7.27 -12.02
N GLU A 113 -17.04 6.15 -12.62
CA GLU A 113 -17.90 4.96 -12.73
C GLU A 113 -17.60 3.96 -11.60
N VAL A 114 -18.65 3.33 -11.05
CA VAL A 114 -18.49 2.29 -10.02
C VAL A 114 -17.77 1.11 -10.64
N TYR A 115 -16.59 0.80 -10.10
CA TYR A 115 -15.77 -0.32 -10.51
C TYR A 115 -16.05 -1.56 -9.64
N ASP A 116 -16.13 -1.38 -8.32
CA ASP A 116 -16.40 -2.45 -7.36
C ASP A 116 -17.10 -1.91 -6.11
N MET A 117 -17.77 -2.80 -5.37
CA MET A 117 -18.42 -2.50 -4.09
C MET A 117 -18.15 -3.61 -3.08
N GLY A 118 -17.97 -3.22 -1.82
CA GLY A 118 -17.56 -4.15 -0.79
C GLY A 118 -18.00 -3.75 0.60
N GLU A 119 -17.42 -4.42 1.59
CA GLU A 119 -17.57 -4.07 3.00
C GLU A 119 -16.36 -3.27 3.50
N ALA A 120 -16.61 -2.09 4.07
CA ALA A 120 -15.61 -1.39 4.84
C ALA A 120 -15.44 -2.05 6.22
N THR A 121 -14.25 -2.60 6.46
CA THR A 121 -13.91 -3.31 7.71
C THR A 121 -13.14 -2.42 8.68
N ILE A 122 -12.47 -1.37 8.17
CA ILE A 122 -11.80 -0.32 8.96
C ILE A 122 -12.23 1.03 8.42
N ARG A 123 -12.52 1.97 9.31
CA ARG A 123 -12.94 3.35 8.98
C ARG A 123 -12.21 4.36 9.85
N GLU A 124 -11.99 5.54 9.29
CA GLU A 124 -11.64 6.70 10.10
C GLU A 124 -12.80 7.09 11.03
N PRO A 125 -12.52 7.66 12.21
CA PRO A 125 -13.56 8.31 12.99
C PRO A 125 -14.20 9.46 12.20
N SER A 126 -15.47 9.75 12.47
CA SER A 126 -16.18 10.85 11.83
C SER A 126 -15.49 12.19 12.14
N SER A 127 -15.28 13.03 11.12
CA SER A 127 -14.64 14.34 11.25
C SER A 127 -15.47 15.34 12.07
N THR A 128 -16.72 15.01 12.41
CA THR A 128 -17.63 15.86 13.18
C THR A 128 -17.34 15.87 14.69
N GLY A 129 -16.31 15.15 15.15
CA GLY A 129 -15.87 15.10 16.54
C GLY A 129 -14.65 15.97 16.82
N GLY A 130 -14.75 17.28 16.61
CA GLY A 130 -13.76 18.26 17.08
C GLY A 130 -14.50 19.37 17.83
N VAL A 131 -14.31 19.41 19.15
CA VAL A 131 -14.83 20.44 20.06
C VAL A 131 -14.27 21.81 19.70
#